data_AF-A0A930B7S3-F1
#
_entry.id   AF-A0A930B7S3-F1
#
_cell.length_a   1.000
_cell.length_b   1.000
_cell.length_c   1.000
_cell.angle_alpha   90.00
_cell.angle_beta   90.00
_cell.angle_gamma   90.00
#
_symmetry.space_group_name_H-M   'P 1'
#
loop_
_entity.id
_entity.type
_entity.pdbx_description
1 polymer ?
#
loop_
_entity_poly.entity_id
_entity_poly.type
_entity_poly.pdbx_seq_one_letter_code
_entity_poly.pdbx_strand_id
1 'polypeptide(L)'
;METFEVSLMRCIYKGKQFSWLLALSVPPGIAGFILHTPYSFLWGIIGFILCGLIGPFLYYFVKREDLGDAEGPYHSAAHLAAWSALSVFFLAIVWCFLDLFQEIWEREMIFAALSIPVMAAAVFLSMLLDDALAHVYIFLRRKNENIAHWLACCYFIGLIPASIIVSVLFIYFFQGMRLDPYTELFFVSTILEKTFFLKIFLAMVSFAVYLYFALSGIKGRRATQVVFTALFYLMLIYIPIIISLRLPMAGEWRAYADPAYISLFPVLSDLWSVGLSMIIGGYVVKWIFK
;
A
#
# COMPACT_ATOMS: atom_id res chain seq x y z
N MET A 1 5.10 30.62 -14.45
CA MET A 1 6.33 30.20 -15.14
C MET A 1 7.38 29.96 -14.08
N GLU A 2 7.73 28.70 -13.81
CA GLU A 2 8.90 28.40 -12.96
C GLU A 2 10.16 28.87 -13.69
N THR A 3 11.03 29.59 -12.99
CA THR A 3 12.32 30.03 -13.56
C THR A 3 13.28 28.83 -13.64
N PHE A 4 14.19 28.85 -14.61
CA PHE A 4 15.19 27.80 -14.81
C PHE A 4 16.00 27.50 -13.54
N GLU A 5 16.33 28.52 -12.74
CA GLU A 5 17.03 28.37 -11.46
C GLU A 5 16.22 27.58 -10.41
N VAL A 6 14.90 27.80 -10.34
CA VAL A 6 14.02 27.06 -9.42
C VAL A 6 13.92 25.59 -9.83
N SER A 7 13.85 25.31 -11.13
CA SER A 7 13.87 23.94 -11.66
C SER A 7 15.19 23.22 -11.38
N LEU A 8 16.33 23.90 -11.59
CA LEU A 8 17.66 23.36 -11.33
C LEU A 8 17.89 23.08 -9.83
N MET A 9 17.48 24.01 -8.96
CA MET A 9 17.56 23.83 -7.50
C MET A 9 16.71 22.66 -7.03
N ARG A 10 15.49 22.48 -7.57
CA ARG A 10 14.63 21.34 -7.26
C ARG A 10 15.23 20.01 -7.73
N CYS A 11 15.87 20.00 -8.90
CA CYS A 11 16.57 18.82 -9.43
C CYS A 11 17.76 18.40 -8.54
N ILE A 12 18.62 19.35 -8.18
CA ILE A 12 19.77 19.11 -7.28
C ILE A 12 19.30 18.60 -5.92
N TYR A 13 18.21 19.19 -5.40
CA TYR A 13 17.65 18.79 -4.12
C TYR A 13 17.08 17.37 -4.14
N LYS A 14 16.31 17.01 -5.18
CA LYS A 14 15.80 15.64 -5.37
C LYS A 14 16.93 14.63 -5.54
N GLY A 15 18.00 14.99 -6.24
CA GLY A 15 19.20 14.15 -6.37
C GLY A 15 19.88 13.88 -5.02
N LYS A 16 20.02 14.91 -4.17
CA LYS A 16 20.55 14.75 -2.81
C LYS A 16 19.64 13.87 -1.96
N GLN A 17 18.33 14.08 -2.03
CA GLN A 17 17.35 13.28 -1.30
C GLN A 17 17.43 11.81 -1.69
N PHE A 18 17.44 11.50 -2.99
CA PHE A 18 17.60 10.14 -3.49
C PHE A 18 18.89 9.48 -2.97
N SER A 19 19.99 10.23 -2.99
CA SER A 19 21.28 9.74 -2.48
C SER A 19 21.24 9.37 -0.99
N TRP A 20 20.57 10.19 -0.16
CA TRP A 20 20.38 9.88 1.27
C TRP A 20 19.50 8.66 1.50
N LEU A 21 18.41 8.52 0.73
CA LEU A 21 17.52 7.38 0.85
C LEU A 21 18.23 6.08 0.44
N LEU A 22 19.04 6.11 -0.62
CA LEU A 22 19.88 4.99 -1.00
C LEU A 22 20.88 4.63 0.09
N ALA A 23 21.60 5.61 0.63
CA ALA A 23 22.61 5.39 1.65
C ALA A 23 22.05 4.80 2.95
N LEU A 24 20.76 5.02 3.25
CA LEU A 24 20.10 4.48 4.42
C LEU A 24 19.47 3.10 4.18
N SER A 25 18.78 2.94 3.06
CA SER A 25 17.94 1.75 2.82
C SER A 25 18.72 0.59 2.21
N VAL A 26 19.62 0.85 1.27
CA VAL A 26 20.29 -0.18 0.46
C VAL A 26 21.35 -0.99 1.22
N PRO A 27 22.19 -0.41 2.10
CA PRO A 27 23.28 -1.16 2.74
C PRO A 27 22.85 -2.39 3.55
N PRO A 28 21.77 -2.36 4.38
CA PRO A 28 21.26 -3.56 5.04
C PRO A 28 20.95 -4.70 4.06
N GLY A 29 20.32 -4.35 2.92
CA GLY A 29 20.03 -5.29 1.85
C GLY A 29 21.31 -5.92 1.30
N ILE A 30 22.25 -5.09 0.84
CA ILE A 30 23.55 -5.54 0.31
C ILE A 30 24.27 -6.46 1.31
N ALA A 31 24.32 -6.09 2.60
CA ALA A 31 24.98 -6.89 3.63
C ALA A 31 24.37 -8.30 3.72
N GLY A 32 23.05 -8.42 3.60
CA GLY A 32 22.37 -9.71 3.59
C GLY A 32 22.76 -10.59 2.40
N PHE A 33 22.86 -9.98 1.22
CA PHE A 33 23.29 -10.65 -0.03
C PHE A 33 24.77 -11.05 0.01
N ILE A 34 25.67 -10.22 0.55
CA ILE A 34 27.11 -10.51 0.65
C ILE A 34 27.38 -11.67 1.62
N LEU A 35 26.70 -11.69 2.77
CA LEU A 35 26.92 -12.73 3.79
C LEU A 35 26.37 -14.10 3.36
N HIS A 36 25.43 -14.11 2.40
CA HIS A 36 24.98 -15.31 1.68
C HIS A 36 24.60 -16.51 2.58
N THR A 37 23.93 -16.24 3.70
CA THR A 37 23.25 -17.25 4.52
C THR A 37 21.73 -17.02 4.47
N PRO A 38 20.89 -18.04 4.67
CA PRO A 38 19.44 -17.86 4.71
C PRO A 38 19.00 -16.78 5.72
N TYR A 39 19.65 -16.75 6.90
CA TYR A 39 19.37 -15.76 7.94
C TYR A 39 19.83 -14.36 7.55
N SER A 40 21.05 -14.21 7.00
CA SER A 40 21.55 -12.89 6.59
C SER A 40 20.72 -12.31 5.45
N PHE A 41 20.31 -13.14 4.50
CA PHE A 41 19.46 -12.74 3.39
C PHE A 41 18.09 -12.24 3.87
N LEU A 42 17.43 -13.01 4.74
CA LEU A 42 16.15 -12.63 5.33
C LEU A 42 16.27 -11.30 6.12
N TRP A 43 17.24 -11.20 7.02
CA TRP A 43 17.43 -10.00 7.83
C TRP A 43 17.89 -8.79 7.00
N GLY A 44 18.66 -9.00 5.93
CA GLY A 44 19.06 -7.96 5.00
C GLY A 44 17.86 -7.38 4.25
N ILE A 45 16.95 -8.24 3.77
CA ILE A 45 15.70 -7.80 3.13
C ILE A 45 14.80 -7.08 4.13
N ILE A 46 14.63 -7.61 5.34
CA ILE A 46 13.86 -6.95 6.40
C ILE A 46 14.48 -5.58 6.71
N GLY A 47 15.81 -5.50 6.83
CA GLY A 47 16.53 -4.26 7.04
C GLY A 47 16.30 -3.25 5.91
N PHE A 48 16.39 -3.70 4.65
CA PHE A 48 16.10 -2.86 3.48
C PHE A 48 14.68 -2.30 3.52
N ILE A 49 13.69 -3.15 3.78
CA ILE A 49 12.27 -2.76 3.85
C ILE A 49 12.03 -1.78 5.01
N LEU A 50 12.57 -2.05 6.20
CA LEU A 50 12.35 -1.19 7.37
C LEU A 50 13.08 0.15 7.25
N CYS A 51 14.33 0.15 6.82
CA CYS A 51 15.09 1.39 6.58
C CYS A 51 14.48 2.20 5.44
N GLY A 52 14.05 1.52 4.38
CA GLY A 52 13.34 2.13 3.26
C GLY A 52 11.93 2.63 3.59
N LEU A 53 11.30 2.14 4.67
CA LEU A 53 10.02 2.68 5.17
C LEU A 53 10.24 3.84 6.13
N ILE A 54 10.98 3.59 7.22
CA ILE A 54 11.12 4.51 8.35
C ILE A 54 11.89 5.76 7.95
N GLY A 55 12.97 5.59 7.19
CA GLY A 55 13.84 6.68 6.75
C GLY A 55 13.10 7.76 5.97
N PRO A 56 12.57 7.46 4.78
CA PRO A 56 11.82 8.43 3.99
C PRO A 56 10.56 8.92 4.71
N PHE A 57 9.83 8.04 5.42
CA PHE A 57 8.65 8.45 6.19
C PHE A 57 8.96 9.57 7.17
N LEU A 58 9.98 9.39 8.03
CA LEU A 58 10.41 10.39 9.01
C LEU A 58 11.01 11.61 8.33
N TYR A 59 11.78 11.41 7.26
CA TYR A 59 12.35 12.51 6.49
C TYR A 59 11.26 13.44 5.97
N TYR A 60 10.26 12.91 5.28
CA TYR A 60 9.13 13.70 4.77
C TYR A 60 8.28 14.32 5.88
N PHE A 61 8.11 13.61 6.99
CA PHE A 61 7.30 14.08 8.11
C PHE A 61 7.95 15.24 8.88
N VAL A 62 9.27 15.21 9.06
CA VAL A 62 10.04 16.20 9.84
C VAL A 62 10.54 17.36 8.97
N LYS A 63 10.62 17.18 7.65
CA LYS A 63 11.08 18.20 6.71
C LYS A 63 10.31 19.52 6.94
N ARG A 64 11.06 20.55 7.32
CA ARG A 64 10.51 21.83 7.74
C ARG A 64 9.92 22.61 6.56
N GLU A 65 8.81 23.31 6.83
CA GLU A 65 8.07 24.16 5.89
C GLU A 65 8.94 25.33 5.33
N ASP A 66 10.01 25.71 6.04
CA ASP A 66 10.93 26.81 5.70
C ASP A 66 11.81 26.56 4.46
N LEU A 67 11.93 25.30 4.01
CA LEU A 67 12.61 24.91 2.78
C LEU A 67 11.68 24.85 1.55
N GLY A 68 10.46 25.40 1.67
CA GLY A 68 9.54 25.63 0.55
C GLY A 68 8.60 24.46 0.23
N ASP A 69 8.33 23.58 1.20
CA ASP A 69 7.55 22.36 0.97
C ASP A 69 6.50 22.12 2.08
N ALA A 70 5.38 22.85 1.99
CA ALA A 70 4.21 22.66 2.85
C ALA A 70 3.49 21.32 2.62
N GLU A 71 4.01 20.48 1.71
CA GLU A 71 3.38 19.24 1.25
C GLU A 71 4.02 17.99 1.90
N GLY A 72 5.07 18.14 2.71
CA GLY A 72 5.83 17.05 3.36
C GLY A 72 4.98 15.97 4.04
N PRO A 73 3.97 16.31 4.87
CA PRO A 73 3.08 15.32 5.47
C PRO A 73 2.29 14.47 4.46
N TYR A 74 1.94 15.01 3.29
CA TYR A 74 1.27 14.24 2.24
C TYR A 74 2.21 13.25 1.57
N HIS A 75 3.47 13.64 1.32
CA HIS A 75 4.49 12.73 0.82
C HIS A 75 4.78 11.61 1.81
N SER A 76 4.88 11.93 3.11
CA SER A 76 5.06 10.94 4.18
C SER A 76 3.92 9.91 4.22
N ALA A 77 2.67 10.38 4.13
CA ALA A 77 1.51 9.51 4.13
C ALA A 77 1.42 8.66 2.84
N ALA A 78 1.71 9.25 1.67
CA ALA A 78 1.78 8.53 0.41
C ALA A 78 2.81 7.39 0.49
N HIS A 79 4.00 7.71 1.00
CA HIS A 79 5.12 6.78 1.15
C HIS A 79 4.78 5.57 2.01
N LEU A 80 4.11 5.78 3.15
CA LEU A 80 3.77 4.68 4.07
C LEU A 80 3.03 3.54 3.36
N ALA A 81 2.04 3.86 2.53
CA ALA A 81 1.30 2.85 1.79
C ALA A 81 2.04 2.40 0.52
N ALA A 82 2.63 3.33 -0.24
CA ALA A 82 3.31 3.02 -1.50
C ALA A 82 4.51 2.09 -1.29
N TRP A 83 5.36 2.40 -0.31
CA TRP A 83 6.50 1.56 0.05
C TRP A 83 6.08 0.20 0.59
N SER A 84 5.05 0.15 1.43
CA SER A 84 4.53 -1.12 1.96
C SER A 84 4.05 -2.02 0.81
N ALA A 85 3.31 -1.47 -0.16
CA ALA A 85 2.87 -2.22 -1.33
C ALA A 85 4.02 -2.62 -2.26
N LEU A 86 4.97 -1.70 -2.51
CA LEU A 86 6.15 -1.98 -3.32
C LEU A 86 7.05 -3.04 -2.67
N SER A 87 7.14 -3.06 -1.34
CA SER A 87 7.89 -4.07 -0.59
C SER A 87 7.31 -5.48 -0.77
N VAL A 88 5.99 -5.61 -0.84
CA VAL A 88 5.32 -6.89 -1.14
C VAL A 88 5.68 -7.36 -2.55
N PHE A 89 5.65 -6.48 -3.54
CA PHE A 89 6.08 -6.81 -4.91
C PHE A 89 7.57 -7.15 -4.98
N PHE A 90 8.41 -6.39 -4.28
CA PHE A 90 9.84 -6.63 -4.20
C PHE A 90 10.14 -8.02 -3.61
N LEU A 91 9.46 -8.38 -2.51
CA LEU A 91 9.56 -9.72 -1.92
C LEU A 91 9.15 -10.82 -2.91
N ALA A 92 8.08 -10.61 -3.67
CA ALA A 92 7.61 -11.56 -4.67
C ALA A 92 8.61 -11.73 -5.83
N ILE A 93 9.21 -10.64 -6.30
CA ILE A 93 10.28 -10.67 -7.30
C ILE A 93 11.48 -11.44 -6.74
N VAL A 94 11.94 -11.09 -5.54
CA VAL A 94 13.08 -11.75 -4.90
C VAL A 94 12.83 -13.25 -4.74
N TRP A 95 11.61 -13.64 -4.36
CA TRP A 95 11.20 -15.03 -4.26
C TRP A 95 11.24 -15.74 -5.62
N CYS A 96 10.65 -15.15 -6.66
CA CYS A 96 10.60 -15.73 -8.00
C CYS A 96 11.99 -15.98 -8.60
N PHE A 97 12.95 -15.11 -8.30
CA PHE A 97 14.30 -15.17 -8.87
C PHE A 97 15.34 -15.74 -7.91
N LEU A 98 14.94 -16.36 -6.79
CA LEU A 98 15.87 -16.85 -5.77
C LEU A 98 16.83 -17.94 -6.31
N ASP A 99 16.35 -18.85 -7.16
CA ASP A 99 17.20 -19.88 -7.79
C ASP A 99 18.18 -19.27 -8.79
N LEU A 100 17.72 -18.30 -9.58
CA LEU A 100 18.58 -17.55 -10.51
C LEU A 100 19.66 -16.79 -9.73
N PHE A 101 19.28 -16.19 -8.60
CA PHE A 101 20.18 -15.48 -7.69
C PHE A 101 21.26 -16.40 -7.13
N GLN A 102 20.88 -17.61 -6.71
CA GLN A 102 21.81 -18.64 -6.27
C GLN A 102 22.77 -19.06 -7.40
N GLU A 103 22.25 -19.32 -8.60
CA GLU A 103 23.07 -19.74 -9.75
C GLU A 103 24.08 -18.66 -10.15
N ILE A 104 23.68 -17.38 -10.17
CA ILE A 104 24.59 -16.28 -10.49
C ILE A 104 25.66 -16.15 -9.41
N TRP A 105 25.31 -16.25 -8.12
CA TRP A 105 26.29 -16.20 -7.03
C TRP A 105 27.35 -17.30 -7.14
N GLU A 106 26.94 -18.52 -7.48
CA GLU A 106 27.86 -19.65 -7.66
C GLU A 106 28.79 -19.48 -8.87
N ARG A 107 28.34 -18.79 -9.93
CA ARG A 107 29.12 -18.56 -11.16
C ARG A 107 30.03 -17.34 -11.09
N GLU A 108 29.53 -16.22 -10.57
CA GLU A 108 30.24 -14.95 -10.51
C GLU A 108 29.98 -14.24 -9.16
N MET A 109 31.03 -13.92 -8.40
CA MET A 109 30.93 -13.11 -7.17
C MET A 109 30.37 -11.68 -7.40
N ILE A 110 29.98 -11.33 -8.63
CA ILE A 110 29.37 -10.05 -9.02
C ILE A 110 27.89 -9.98 -8.60
N PHE A 111 27.29 -11.06 -8.11
CA PHE A 111 25.87 -11.10 -7.74
C PHE A 111 25.46 -10.03 -6.70
N ALA A 112 26.30 -9.74 -5.69
CA ALA A 112 26.04 -8.65 -4.75
C ALA A 112 26.05 -7.26 -5.41
N ALA A 113 26.71 -7.09 -6.56
CA ALA A 113 26.68 -5.85 -7.32
C ALA A 113 25.37 -5.71 -8.13
N LEU A 114 24.72 -6.80 -8.51
CA LEU A 114 23.42 -6.80 -9.22
C LEU A 114 22.23 -6.53 -8.29
N SER A 115 22.33 -6.83 -6.99
CA SER A 115 21.27 -6.47 -6.03
C SER A 115 21.18 -4.95 -5.80
N ILE A 116 22.29 -4.22 -5.98
CA ILE A 116 22.36 -2.76 -5.83
C ILE A 116 21.42 -2.02 -6.79
N PRO A 117 21.49 -2.21 -8.13
CA PRO A 117 20.60 -1.52 -9.05
C PRO A 117 19.14 -1.91 -8.85
N VAL A 118 18.82 -3.14 -8.45
CA VAL A 118 17.44 -3.58 -8.18
C VAL A 118 16.87 -2.86 -6.94
N MET A 119 17.62 -2.83 -5.84
CA MET A 119 17.23 -2.09 -4.63
C MET A 119 17.15 -0.58 -4.89
N ALA A 120 18.11 -0.03 -5.64
CA ALA A 120 18.10 1.38 -6.01
C ALA A 120 16.91 1.74 -6.90
N ALA A 121 16.53 0.86 -7.82
CA ALA A 121 15.34 1.03 -8.66
C ALA A 121 14.06 1.03 -7.82
N ALA A 122 13.95 0.17 -6.79
CA ALA A 122 12.81 0.18 -5.89
C ALA A 122 12.70 1.50 -5.10
N VAL A 123 13.82 1.99 -4.55
CA VAL A 123 13.88 3.30 -3.86
C VAL A 123 13.54 4.45 -4.80
N PHE A 124 14.03 4.40 -6.04
CA PHE A 124 13.73 5.43 -7.04
C PHE A 124 12.25 5.42 -7.41
N LEU A 125 11.68 4.24 -7.66
CA LEU A 125 10.27 4.08 -7.98
C LEU A 125 9.37 4.56 -6.84
N SER A 126 9.72 4.28 -5.58
CA SER A 126 8.95 4.78 -4.44
C SER A 126 8.95 6.30 -4.40
N MET A 127 10.08 6.97 -4.62
CA MET A 127 10.12 8.43 -4.67
C MET A 127 9.22 9.02 -5.76
N LEU A 128 9.22 8.42 -6.95
CA LEU A 128 8.34 8.85 -8.04
C LEU A 128 6.85 8.68 -7.67
N LEU A 129 6.52 7.56 -7.03
CA LEU A 129 5.16 7.29 -6.55
C LEU A 129 4.75 8.28 -5.46
N ASP A 130 5.62 8.56 -4.49
CA ASP A 130 5.36 9.49 -3.39
C ASP A 130 5.02 10.89 -3.93
N ASP A 131 5.81 11.38 -4.87
CA ASP A 131 5.58 12.67 -5.54
C ASP A 131 4.27 12.69 -6.33
N ALA A 132 4.05 11.67 -7.16
CA ALA A 132 2.85 11.59 -8.00
C ALA A 132 1.57 11.51 -7.16
N LEU A 133 1.56 10.67 -6.12
CA LEU A 133 0.41 10.44 -5.26
C LEU A 133 0.09 11.66 -4.39
N ALA A 134 1.10 12.33 -3.84
CA ALA A 134 0.91 13.57 -3.09
C ALA A 134 0.30 14.65 -3.99
N HIS A 135 0.85 14.86 -5.19
CA HIS A 135 0.32 15.83 -6.14
C HIS A 135 -1.12 15.52 -6.56
N VAL A 136 -1.44 14.26 -6.87
CA VAL A 136 -2.80 13.83 -7.20
C VAL A 136 -3.75 14.11 -6.04
N TYR A 137 -3.37 13.79 -4.80
CA TYR A 137 -4.19 14.04 -3.63
C TYR A 137 -4.47 15.54 -3.44
N ILE A 138 -3.45 16.39 -3.52
CA ILE A 138 -3.60 17.84 -3.35
C ILE A 138 -4.48 18.43 -4.45
N PHE A 139 -4.28 17.99 -5.69
CA PHE A 139 -5.11 18.40 -6.82
C PHE A 139 -6.58 18.04 -6.61
N LEU A 140 -6.86 16.79 -6.19
CA LEU A 140 -8.21 16.33 -5.90
C LEU A 140 -8.82 17.11 -4.73
N ARG A 141 -8.06 17.35 -3.68
CA ARG A 141 -8.51 18.07 -2.49
C ARG A 141 -8.93 19.51 -2.83
N ARG A 142 -8.16 20.19 -3.68
CA ARG A 142 -8.50 21.55 -4.16
C ARG A 142 -9.80 21.59 -4.96
N LYS A 143 -10.14 20.50 -5.66
CA LYS A 143 -11.39 20.40 -6.44
C LYS A 143 -12.59 19.97 -5.58
N ASN A 144 -12.41 18.95 -4.75
CA ASN A 144 -13.46 18.40 -3.91
C ASN A 144 -12.84 17.61 -2.75
N GLU A 145 -12.89 18.18 -1.55
CA GLU A 145 -12.33 17.57 -0.34
C GLU A 145 -12.93 16.20 -0.04
N ASN A 146 -14.23 15.99 -0.28
CA ASN A 146 -14.87 14.70 0.00
C ASN A 146 -14.35 13.60 -0.92
N ILE A 147 -14.11 13.91 -2.20
CA ILE A 147 -13.52 12.96 -3.15
C ILE A 147 -12.08 12.64 -2.74
N ALA A 148 -11.31 13.64 -2.31
CA ALA A 148 -9.96 13.42 -1.83
C ALA A 148 -9.92 12.52 -0.59
N HIS A 149 -10.77 12.78 0.41
CA HIS A 149 -10.86 11.96 1.62
C HIS A 149 -11.29 10.51 1.30
N TRP A 150 -12.27 10.35 0.41
CA TRP A 150 -12.74 9.03 -0.03
C TRP A 150 -11.63 8.23 -0.73
N LEU A 151 -10.97 8.82 -1.73
CA LEU A 151 -9.92 8.14 -2.47
C LEU A 151 -8.68 7.88 -1.62
N ALA A 152 -8.32 8.77 -0.70
CA ALA A 152 -7.23 8.54 0.25
C ALA A 152 -7.54 7.37 1.19
N CYS A 153 -8.77 7.26 1.70
CA CYS A 153 -9.18 6.08 2.47
C CYS A 153 -9.07 4.81 1.62
N CYS A 154 -9.57 4.82 0.38
CA CYS A 154 -9.46 3.66 -0.52
C CYS A 154 -7.99 3.27 -0.78
N TYR A 155 -7.12 4.26 -0.91
CA TYR A 155 -5.68 4.07 -1.08
C TYR A 155 -5.04 3.38 0.14
N PHE A 156 -5.26 3.90 1.35
CA PHE A 156 -4.71 3.31 2.57
C PHE A 156 -5.24 1.91 2.88
N ILE A 157 -6.49 1.65 2.52
CA ILE A 157 -7.15 0.38 2.79
C ILE A 157 -6.80 -0.67 1.74
N GLY A 158 -6.87 -0.31 0.47
CA GLY A 158 -6.87 -1.25 -0.64
C GLY A 158 -5.49 -1.57 -1.19
N LEU A 159 -4.52 -0.66 -1.11
CA LEU A 159 -3.25 -0.80 -1.85
C LEU A 159 -2.41 -1.99 -1.39
N ILE A 160 -2.18 -2.13 -0.07
CA ILE A 160 -1.37 -3.22 0.48
C ILE A 160 -2.08 -4.58 0.24
N PRO A 161 -3.37 -4.75 0.59
CA PRO A 161 -4.11 -5.96 0.24
C PRO A 161 -4.08 -6.31 -1.25
N ALA A 162 -4.24 -5.32 -2.13
CA ALA A 162 -4.14 -5.54 -3.58
C ALA A 162 -2.74 -6.03 -3.99
N SER A 163 -1.68 -5.43 -3.45
CA SER A 163 -0.31 -5.86 -3.76
C SER A 163 -0.04 -7.30 -3.33
N ILE A 164 -0.63 -7.77 -2.22
CA ILE A 164 -0.51 -9.16 -1.77
C ILE A 164 -1.15 -10.10 -2.78
N ILE A 165 -2.40 -9.84 -3.18
CA ILE A 165 -3.12 -10.70 -4.13
C ILE A 165 -2.41 -10.72 -5.48
N VAL A 166 -2.03 -9.57 -6.02
CA VAL A 166 -1.33 -9.48 -7.30
C VAL A 166 0.03 -10.18 -7.23
N SER A 167 0.77 -10.02 -6.13
CA SER A 167 2.07 -10.68 -5.93
C SER A 167 1.95 -12.20 -5.85
N VAL A 168 0.91 -12.70 -5.19
CA VAL A 168 0.67 -14.15 -5.09
C VAL A 168 0.30 -14.73 -6.45
N LEU A 169 -0.55 -14.05 -7.22
CA LEU A 169 -0.86 -14.43 -8.60
C LEU A 169 0.38 -14.39 -9.50
N PHE A 170 1.25 -13.40 -9.30
CA PHE A 170 2.53 -13.29 -10.00
C PHE A 170 3.44 -14.48 -9.69
N ILE A 171 3.62 -14.84 -8.41
CA ILE A 171 4.42 -16.01 -8.01
C ILE A 171 3.84 -17.28 -8.61
N TYR A 172 2.52 -17.46 -8.52
CA TYR A 172 1.85 -18.63 -9.09
C TYR A 172 2.11 -18.76 -10.61
N PHE A 173 2.00 -17.65 -11.35
CA PHE A 173 2.23 -17.63 -12.79
C PHE A 173 3.70 -17.91 -13.17
N PHE A 174 4.66 -17.30 -12.49
CA PHE A 174 6.08 -17.37 -12.87
C PHE A 174 6.80 -18.62 -12.35
N GLN A 175 6.50 -19.09 -11.14
CA GLN A 175 7.10 -20.31 -10.61
C GLN A 175 6.35 -21.57 -11.04
N GLY A 176 5.18 -21.41 -11.68
CA GLY A 176 4.34 -22.52 -12.11
C GLY A 176 4.09 -23.47 -10.95
N MET A 177 3.71 -22.94 -9.78
CA MET A 177 3.47 -23.73 -8.57
C MET A 177 2.43 -24.81 -8.89
N ARG A 178 2.89 -26.02 -9.23
CA ARG A 178 2.06 -27.20 -9.45
C ARG A 178 1.65 -27.77 -8.10
N LEU A 179 0.95 -26.96 -7.32
CA LEU A 179 0.19 -27.48 -6.19
C LEU A 179 -0.90 -28.38 -6.75
N ASP A 180 -1.21 -29.47 -6.05
CA ASP A 180 -2.43 -30.18 -6.37
C ASP A 180 -3.64 -29.24 -6.17
N PRO A 181 -4.75 -29.44 -6.90
CA PRO A 181 -5.89 -28.50 -6.88
C PRO A 181 -6.46 -28.22 -5.50
N TYR A 182 -6.34 -29.17 -4.56
CA TYR A 182 -6.83 -29.01 -3.20
C TYR A 182 -5.93 -28.08 -2.39
N THR A 183 -4.61 -28.29 -2.47
CA THR A 183 -3.62 -27.41 -1.82
C THR A 183 -3.64 -26.01 -2.41
N GLU A 184 -3.86 -25.87 -3.72
CA GLU A 184 -4.01 -24.56 -4.37
C GLU A 184 -5.24 -23.81 -3.83
N LEU A 185 -6.41 -24.46 -3.78
CA LEU A 185 -7.63 -23.86 -3.27
C LEU A 185 -7.48 -23.45 -1.79
N PHE A 186 -6.84 -24.29 -0.99
CA PHE A 186 -6.54 -23.98 0.40
C PHE A 186 -5.63 -22.76 0.53
N PHE A 187 -4.57 -22.68 -0.27
CA PHE A 187 -3.61 -21.56 -0.26
C PHE A 187 -4.27 -20.24 -0.69
N VAL A 188 -5.01 -20.25 -1.81
CA VAL A 188 -5.74 -19.07 -2.30
C VAL A 188 -6.79 -18.62 -1.30
N SER A 189 -7.59 -19.54 -0.74
CA SER A 189 -8.61 -19.18 0.26
C SER A 189 -7.99 -18.57 1.52
N THR A 190 -6.87 -19.13 2.00
CA THR A 190 -6.15 -18.63 3.18
C THR A 190 -5.63 -17.22 2.91
N ILE A 191 -5.01 -16.98 1.75
CA ILE A 191 -4.47 -15.66 1.41
C ILE A 191 -5.59 -14.64 1.27
N LEU A 192 -6.70 -14.99 0.59
CA LEU A 192 -7.86 -14.10 0.48
C LEU A 192 -8.47 -13.78 1.84
N GLU A 193 -8.58 -14.76 2.73
CA GLU A 193 -9.07 -14.57 4.10
C GLU A 193 -8.15 -13.62 4.89
N LYS A 194 -6.84 -13.88 4.94
CA LYS A 194 -5.89 -13.03 5.67
C LYS A 194 -5.81 -11.62 5.09
N THR A 195 -5.87 -11.51 3.77
CA THR A 195 -5.89 -10.22 3.07
C THR A 195 -7.16 -9.44 3.37
N PHE A 196 -8.31 -10.11 3.45
CA PHE A 196 -9.57 -9.49 3.84
C PHE A 196 -9.55 -8.98 5.29
N PHE A 197 -8.99 -9.75 6.23
CA PHE A 197 -8.84 -9.27 7.61
C PHE A 197 -7.86 -8.10 7.72
N LEU A 198 -6.73 -8.15 7.00
CA LEU A 198 -5.77 -7.05 6.93
C LEU A 198 -6.45 -5.77 6.42
N LYS A 199 -7.27 -5.91 5.37
CA LYS A 199 -8.06 -4.80 4.81
C LYS A 199 -9.00 -4.19 5.84
N ILE A 200 -9.74 -5.01 6.61
CA ILE A 200 -10.61 -4.51 7.69
C ILE A 200 -9.79 -3.74 8.74
N PHE A 201 -8.65 -4.28 9.14
CA PHE A 201 -7.76 -3.63 10.10
C PHE A 201 -7.28 -2.26 9.57
N LEU A 202 -6.79 -2.21 8.33
CA LEU A 202 -6.36 -0.97 7.68
C LEU A 202 -7.51 0.03 7.54
N ALA A 203 -8.75 -0.42 7.30
CA ALA A 203 -9.94 0.43 7.30
C ALA A 203 -10.19 1.06 8.66
N MET A 204 -10.15 0.28 9.74
CA MET A 204 -10.34 0.82 11.09
C MET A 204 -9.27 1.87 11.44
N VAL A 205 -8.01 1.59 11.12
CA VAL A 205 -6.90 2.55 11.34
C VAL A 205 -7.07 3.80 10.48
N SER A 206 -7.41 3.64 9.19
CA SER A 206 -7.59 4.76 8.26
C SER A 206 -8.76 5.66 8.68
N PHE A 207 -9.86 5.10 9.15
CA PHE A 207 -10.98 5.89 9.66
C PHE A 207 -10.63 6.58 10.98
N ALA A 208 -10.03 5.84 11.93
CA ALA A 208 -9.73 6.38 13.25
C ALA A 208 -8.64 7.47 13.23
N VAL A 209 -7.62 7.30 12.39
CA VAL A 209 -6.49 8.23 12.31
C VAL A 209 -6.71 9.23 11.19
N TYR A 210 -6.63 8.79 9.94
CA TYR A 210 -6.65 9.70 8.80
C TYR A 210 -7.97 10.48 8.71
N LEU A 211 -9.11 9.77 8.65
CA LEU A 211 -10.41 10.42 8.43
C LEU A 211 -10.78 11.36 9.60
N TYR A 212 -10.49 10.98 10.84
CA TYR A 212 -10.74 11.84 12.00
C TYR A 212 -10.01 13.19 11.91
N PHE A 213 -8.73 13.17 11.53
CA PHE A 213 -7.93 14.39 11.42
C PHE A 213 -8.23 15.17 10.13
N ALA A 214 -8.62 14.49 9.05
CA ALA A 214 -8.94 15.12 7.77
C ALA A 214 -10.30 15.83 7.76
N LEU A 215 -11.29 15.31 8.51
CA LEU A 215 -12.61 15.94 8.60
C LEU A 215 -12.56 17.29 9.33
N SER A 216 -13.43 18.21 8.92
CA SER A 216 -13.59 19.54 9.52
C SER A 216 -14.72 19.57 10.56
N GLY A 217 -14.66 20.56 11.48
CA GLY A 217 -15.65 20.79 12.52
C GLY A 217 -15.20 20.36 13.93
N ILE A 218 -16.12 20.46 14.89
CA ILE A 218 -15.83 20.16 16.31
C ILE A 218 -15.48 18.68 16.52
N LYS A 219 -14.71 18.38 17.57
CA LYS A 219 -14.24 17.02 17.90
C LYS A 219 -15.38 16.00 17.92
N GLY A 220 -16.51 16.32 18.55
CA GLY A 220 -17.68 15.44 18.62
C GLY A 220 -18.23 15.07 17.24
N ARG A 221 -18.41 16.07 16.36
CA ARG A 221 -18.91 15.86 14.99
C ARG A 221 -18.00 14.93 14.17
N ARG A 222 -16.68 15.14 14.26
CA ARG A 222 -15.69 14.31 13.56
C ARG A 222 -15.68 12.88 14.08
N ALA A 223 -15.67 12.70 15.39
CA ALA A 223 -15.72 11.38 16.02
C ALA A 223 -16.99 10.62 15.62
N THR A 224 -18.15 11.28 15.66
CA THR A 224 -19.42 10.67 15.24
C THR A 224 -19.38 10.25 13.77
N GLN A 225 -18.83 11.07 12.87
CA GLN A 225 -18.73 10.72 11.46
C GLN A 225 -17.84 9.51 11.23
N VAL A 226 -16.69 9.45 11.91
CA VAL A 226 -15.76 8.33 11.82
C VAL A 226 -16.40 7.03 12.32
N VAL A 227 -17.08 7.06 13.48
CA VAL A 227 -17.74 5.89 14.06
C VAL A 227 -18.82 5.36 13.12
N PHE A 228 -19.72 6.23 12.64
CA PHE A 228 -20.77 5.79 11.72
C PHE A 228 -20.21 5.32 10.37
N THR A 229 -19.17 5.98 9.84
CA THR A 229 -18.48 5.51 8.63
C THR A 229 -17.92 4.10 8.83
N ALA A 230 -17.24 3.83 9.95
CA ALA A 230 -16.70 2.50 10.25
C ALA A 230 -17.80 1.44 10.40
N LEU A 231 -18.90 1.76 11.09
CA LEU A 231 -20.05 0.86 11.24
C LEU A 231 -20.68 0.53 9.89
N PHE A 232 -20.97 1.54 9.06
CA PHE A 232 -21.55 1.31 7.75
C PHE A 232 -20.59 0.59 6.81
N TYR A 233 -19.28 0.88 6.87
CA TYR A 233 -18.28 0.14 6.11
C TYR A 233 -18.34 -1.35 6.44
N LEU A 234 -18.30 -1.72 7.72
CA LEU A 234 -18.39 -3.12 8.13
C LEU A 234 -19.68 -3.76 7.62
N MET A 235 -20.83 -3.11 7.80
CA MET A 235 -22.10 -3.64 7.27
C MET A 235 -22.04 -3.86 5.76
N LEU A 236 -21.55 -2.87 5.00
CA LEU A 236 -21.47 -2.93 3.55
C LEU A 236 -20.55 -4.05 3.08
N ILE A 237 -19.35 -4.21 3.64
CA ILE A 237 -18.44 -5.28 3.20
C ILE A 237 -18.97 -6.69 3.51
N TYR A 238 -19.80 -6.85 4.55
CA TYR A 238 -20.34 -8.16 4.92
C TYR A 238 -21.63 -8.53 4.16
N ILE A 239 -22.42 -7.57 3.67
CA ILE A 239 -23.66 -7.85 2.94
C ILE A 239 -23.44 -8.83 1.77
N PRO A 240 -22.48 -8.61 0.84
CA PRO A 240 -22.26 -9.53 -0.27
C PRO A 240 -21.82 -10.93 0.17
N ILE A 241 -21.06 -11.02 1.26
CA ILE A 241 -20.63 -12.30 1.85
C ILE A 241 -21.84 -13.06 2.42
N ILE A 242 -22.72 -12.37 3.17
CA ILE A 242 -23.94 -12.98 3.71
C ILE A 242 -24.86 -13.45 2.58
N ILE A 243 -25.03 -12.66 1.53
CA ILE A 243 -25.83 -13.05 0.35
C ILE A 243 -25.23 -14.30 -0.29
N SER A 244 -23.91 -14.33 -0.51
CA SER A 244 -23.21 -15.50 -1.04
C SER A 244 -23.49 -16.76 -0.22
N LEU A 245 -23.37 -16.69 1.11
CA LEU A 245 -23.63 -17.82 2.00
C LEU A 245 -25.07 -18.35 1.96
N ARG A 246 -26.04 -17.54 1.51
CA ARG A 246 -27.44 -17.93 1.39
C ARG A 246 -27.82 -18.43 0.00
N LEU A 247 -26.98 -18.18 -1.01
CA LEU A 247 -27.20 -18.71 -2.36
C LEU A 247 -26.82 -20.19 -2.43
N PRO A 248 -27.51 -20.99 -3.26
CA PRO A 248 -27.21 -22.41 -3.42
C PRO A 248 -25.73 -22.66 -3.73
N MET A 249 -25.17 -23.70 -3.13
CA MET A 249 -23.78 -24.14 -3.37
C MET A 249 -23.59 -24.75 -4.77
N ALA A 250 -24.68 -25.12 -5.45
CA ALA A 250 -24.64 -25.75 -6.76
C ALA A 250 -24.82 -24.70 -7.88
N GLY A 251 -23.82 -24.55 -8.73
CA GLY A 251 -23.89 -23.76 -9.96
C GLY A 251 -22.53 -23.23 -10.42
N GLU A 252 -22.19 -23.46 -11.69
CA GLU A 252 -20.93 -22.98 -12.30
C GLU A 252 -20.80 -21.46 -12.27
N TRP A 253 -21.93 -20.74 -12.27
CA TRP A 253 -21.98 -19.27 -12.15
C TRP A 253 -21.25 -18.76 -10.91
N ARG A 254 -21.19 -19.55 -9.83
CA ARG A 254 -20.56 -19.16 -8.57
C ARG A 254 -19.05 -18.99 -8.71
N ALA A 255 -18.40 -19.73 -9.61
CA ALA A 255 -16.98 -19.55 -9.86
C ALA A 255 -16.66 -18.14 -10.41
N TYR A 256 -17.59 -17.55 -11.17
CA TYR A 256 -17.36 -16.31 -11.93
C TYR A 256 -18.10 -15.09 -11.38
N ALA A 257 -19.22 -15.30 -10.67
CA ALA A 257 -20.16 -14.25 -10.27
C ALA A 257 -20.62 -14.39 -8.81
N ASP A 258 -19.80 -14.98 -7.93
CA ASP A 258 -20.10 -15.01 -6.49
C ASP A 258 -20.17 -13.56 -5.95
N PRO A 259 -21.28 -13.16 -5.29
CA PRO A 259 -21.40 -11.82 -4.70
C PRO A 259 -20.27 -11.48 -3.71
N ALA A 260 -19.68 -12.47 -3.03
CA ALA A 260 -18.58 -12.25 -2.09
C ALA A 260 -17.37 -11.55 -2.73
N TYR A 261 -17.16 -11.74 -4.04
CA TYR A 261 -16.09 -11.09 -4.79
C TYR A 261 -16.19 -9.55 -4.74
N ILE A 262 -17.40 -9.00 -4.65
CA ILE A 262 -17.65 -7.55 -4.54
C ILE A 262 -17.01 -6.96 -3.28
N SER A 263 -16.82 -7.77 -2.24
CA SER A 263 -16.19 -7.38 -0.96
C SER A 263 -14.72 -7.76 -0.86
N LEU A 264 -14.32 -8.86 -1.50
CA LEU A 264 -13.00 -9.46 -1.36
C LEU A 264 -11.93 -8.76 -2.20
N PHE A 265 -12.24 -8.32 -3.43
CA PHE A 265 -11.24 -7.72 -4.32
C PHE A 265 -10.85 -6.31 -3.85
N PRO A 266 -9.64 -6.08 -3.32
CA PRO A 266 -9.24 -4.80 -2.75
C PRO A 266 -9.19 -3.70 -3.83
N VAL A 267 -9.19 -2.44 -3.40
CA VAL A 267 -9.32 -1.25 -4.26
C VAL A 267 -10.71 -1.14 -4.88
N LEU A 268 -11.15 -2.12 -5.67
CA LEU A 268 -12.47 -2.11 -6.31
C LEU A 268 -13.59 -2.15 -5.26
N SER A 269 -13.48 -3.06 -4.30
CA SER A 269 -14.44 -3.15 -3.20
C SER A 269 -14.41 -1.93 -2.29
N ASP A 270 -13.24 -1.30 -2.14
CA ASP A 270 -13.06 -0.11 -1.30
C ASP A 270 -13.73 1.13 -1.91
N LEU A 271 -13.65 1.29 -3.23
CA LEU A 271 -14.29 2.41 -3.92
C LEU A 271 -15.77 2.54 -3.54
N TRP A 272 -16.55 1.47 -3.68
CA TRP A 272 -17.98 1.55 -3.38
C TRP A 272 -18.26 1.53 -1.88
N SER A 273 -17.59 0.65 -1.11
CA SER A 273 -17.90 0.47 0.31
C SER A 273 -17.49 1.65 1.17
N VAL A 274 -16.29 2.21 0.95
CA VAL A 274 -15.83 3.43 1.64
C VAL A 274 -16.68 4.62 1.22
N GLY A 275 -16.94 4.77 -0.08
CA GLY A 275 -17.71 5.91 -0.61
C GLY A 275 -19.11 5.97 -0.02
N LEU A 276 -19.86 4.86 -0.07
CA LEU A 276 -21.19 4.78 0.52
C LEU A 276 -21.16 4.97 2.05
N SER A 277 -20.19 4.35 2.74
CA SER A 277 -20.09 4.48 4.20
C SER A 277 -19.86 5.92 4.65
N MET A 278 -19.01 6.68 3.95
CA MET A 278 -18.73 8.09 4.25
C MET A 278 -19.95 8.98 3.97
N ILE A 279 -20.68 8.71 2.88
CA ILE A 279 -21.90 9.43 2.53
C ILE A 279 -22.97 9.22 3.60
N ILE A 280 -23.27 7.97 3.95
CA ILE A 280 -24.30 7.64 4.95
C ILE A 280 -23.89 8.17 6.33
N GLY A 281 -22.63 7.98 6.73
CA GLY A 281 -22.10 8.54 7.98
C GLY A 281 -22.21 10.07 8.03
N GLY A 282 -21.93 10.75 6.93
CA GLY A 282 -22.12 12.20 6.80
C GLY A 282 -23.57 12.65 6.96
N TYR A 283 -24.54 11.89 6.43
CA TYR A 283 -25.97 12.19 6.62
C TYR A 283 -26.41 12.00 8.07
N VAL A 284 -25.97 10.92 8.73
CA VAL A 284 -26.29 10.67 10.15
C VAL A 284 -25.75 11.79 11.03
N VAL A 285 -24.52 12.23 10.79
CA VAL A 285 -23.90 13.33 11.55
C VAL A 285 -24.67 14.64 11.34
N LYS A 286 -25.07 14.95 10.10
CA LYS A 286 -25.91 16.12 9.82
C LYS A 286 -27.26 16.04 10.53
N TRP A 287 -27.81 14.84 10.74
CA TRP A 287 -29.06 14.64 11.47
C TRP A 287 -28.89 14.80 12.98
N ILE A 288 -27.81 14.30 13.57
CA ILE A 288 -27.53 14.37 15.02
C ILE A 288 -27.18 15.79 15.47
N PHE A 289 -26.34 16.49 14.70
CA PHE A 289 -25.84 17.84 15.05
C PHE A 289 -26.65 18.96 14.35
N LYS A 290 -27.92 18.70 14.08
CA LYS A 290 -28.86 19.68 13.52
C LYS A 290 -29.18 20.79 14.53
#